data_AF-A0A9Q5Z9W8-F1
#
_entry.id   AF-A0A9Q5Z9W8-F1
#
_cell.length_a   1.000
_cell.length_b   1.000
_cell.length_c   1.000
_cell.angle_alpha   90.00
_cell.angle_beta   90.00
_cell.angle_gamma   90.00
#
_symmetry.space_group_name_H-M   'P 1'
#
loop_
_entity.id
_entity.type
_entity.pdbx_description
1 polymer ?
#
loop_
_entity_poly.entity_id
_entity_poly.type
_entity_poly.pdbx_seq_one_letter_code
_entity_poly.pdbx_strand_id
1 'polypeptide(L)'
;MEIILPGFNIEAAIDSQWKSVNEKENAIQTYRLSAEQGATELLTKQFENELNSCLDSNIQSSLNLKILPPKEISVFSVCAYFEFKGVGFYLRRHPQNYWEISYQEQVTPASADFLQKQLLSELGKVKNASVI
;
A
#
# COMPACT_ATOMS: atom_id res chain seq x y z
N MET A 1 -15.48 47.45 -37.81
CA MET A 1 -14.56 48.11 -36.86
C MET A 1 -13.55 47.05 -36.45
N GLU A 2 -12.39 47.00 -37.11
CA GLU A 2 -11.32 46.07 -36.73
C GLU A 2 -10.50 46.73 -35.62
N ILE A 3 -10.36 46.02 -34.50
CA ILE A 3 -9.41 46.40 -33.45
C ILE A 3 -8.06 45.81 -33.89
N ILE A 4 -7.22 46.65 -34.49
CA ILE A 4 -5.82 46.31 -34.76
C ILE A 4 -5.03 46.72 -33.52
N LEU A 5 -4.53 45.75 -32.75
CA LEU A 5 -3.65 45.99 -31.59
C LEU A 5 -2.20 46.11 -32.08
N PRO A 6 -1.60 47.32 -32.18
CA PRO A 6 -0.20 47.45 -32.54
C PRO A 6 0.68 46.85 -31.43
N GLY A 7 1.50 45.86 -31.77
CA GLY A 7 2.53 45.31 -30.88
C GLY A 7 2.09 44.21 -29.92
N PHE A 8 0.85 43.69 -30.03
CA PHE A 8 0.43 42.53 -29.23
C PHE A 8 0.86 41.22 -29.91
N ASN A 9 1.92 40.60 -29.40
CA ASN A 9 2.37 39.28 -29.87
C ASN A 9 1.54 38.18 -29.20
N ILE A 10 0.52 37.71 -29.94
CA ILE A 10 -0.38 36.64 -29.51
C ILE A 10 0.39 35.35 -29.18
N GLU A 11 1.45 35.02 -29.92
CA GLU A 11 2.27 33.83 -29.70
C GLU A 11 2.98 33.89 -28.35
N ALA A 12 3.60 35.03 -28.03
CA ALA A 12 4.26 35.23 -26.73
C ALA A 12 3.27 35.18 -25.56
N ALA A 13 2.04 35.68 -25.74
CA ALA A 13 0.99 35.59 -24.74
C ALA A 13 0.51 34.14 -24.54
N ILE A 14 0.34 33.38 -25.61
CA ILE A 14 -0.01 31.95 -25.56
C ILE A 14 1.09 31.16 -24.86
N ASP A 15 2.35 31.34 -25.25
CA ASP A 15 3.50 30.66 -24.65
C ASP A 15 3.61 30.94 -23.14
N SER A 16 3.38 32.19 -22.73
CA SER A 16 3.39 32.58 -21.32
C SER A 16 2.26 31.93 -20.52
N GLN A 17 1.03 31.91 -21.07
CA GLN A 17 -0.10 31.25 -20.41
C GLN A 17 0.08 29.73 -20.34
N TRP A 18 0.55 29.11 -21.42
CA TRP A 18 0.83 27.68 -21.47
C TRP A 18 1.92 27.27 -20.48
N LYS A 19 3.01 28.04 -20.39
CA LYS A 19 4.04 27.84 -19.37
C LYS A 19 3.48 27.92 -17.96
N SER A 20 2.62 28.89 -17.66
CA SER A 20 1.97 29.03 -16.35
C SER A 20 1.06 27.85 -16.02
N VAL A 21 0.33 27.30 -17.02
CA VAL A 21 -0.50 26.10 -16.85
C VAL A 21 0.38 24.88 -16.55
N ASN A 22 1.43 24.64 -17.34
CA ASN A 22 2.36 23.52 -17.11
C ASN A 22 3.05 23.60 -15.74
N GLU A 23 3.47 24.79 -15.30
CA GLU A 23 4.06 24.99 -13.98
C GLU A 23 3.07 24.64 -12.85
N LYS A 24 1.79 25.03 -13.00
CA LYS A 24 0.73 24.67 -12.04
C LYS A 24 0.44 23.18 -12.04
N GLU A 25 0.36 22.55 -13.21
CA GLU A 25 0.15 21.10 -13.31
C GLU A 25 1.29 20.32 -12.66
N ASN A 26 2.54 20.69 -12.94
CA ASN A 26 3.71 20.09 -12.31
C ASN A 26 3.71 20.26 -10.79
N ALA A 27 3.33 21.45 -10.30
CA ALA A 27 3.20 21.69 -8.87
C ALA A 27 2.11 20.79 -8.24
N ILE A 28 0.93 20.68 -8.89
CA ILE A 28 -0.16 19.81 -8.43
C ILE A 28 0.29 18.34 -8.39
N GLN A 29 0.96 17.85 -9.42
CA GLN A 29 1.47 16.48 -9.46
C GLN A 29 2.49 16.24 -8.33
N THR A 30 3.38 17.19 -8.08
CA THR A 30 4.36 17.11 -6.98
C THR A 30 3.65 17.07 -5.63
N TYR A 31 2.65 17.92 -5.40
CA TYR A 31 1.86 17.91 -4.17
C TYR A 31 1.10 16.61 -3.97
N ARG A 32 0.51 16.05 -5.04
CA ARG A 32 -0.18 14.75 -4.98
C ARG A 32 0.77 13.62 -4.61
N LEU A 33 1.90 13.52 -5.29
CA LEU A 33 2.93 12.51 -4.99
C LEU A 33 3.42 12.61 -3.54
N SER A 34 3.70 13.83 -3.06
CA SER A 34 4.14 14.04 -1.67
C SER A 34 3.06 13.67 -0.65
N ALA A 35 1.79 14.00 -0.93
CA ALA A 35 0.67 13.64 -0.06
C ALA A 35 0.45 12.11 -0.03
N GLU A 36 0.55 11.44 -1.18
CA GLU A 36 0.44 9.98 -1.29
C GLU A 36 1.57 9.26 -0.55
N GLN A 37 2.81 9.76 -0.65
CA GLN A 37 3.95 9.25 0.11
C GLN A 37 3.73 9.39 1.62
N GLY A 38 3.34 10.59 2.07
CA GLY A 38 3.07 10.84 3.49
C GLY A 38 1.93 9.97 4.04
N ALA A 39 0.85 9.80 3.27
CA ALA A 39 -0.25 8.91 3.63
C ALA A 39 0.21 7.45 3.75
N THR A 40 1.02 6.98 2.79
CA THR A 40 1.54 5.61 2.77
C THR A 40 2.43 5.32 3.98
N GLU A 41 3.32 6.25 4.35
CA GLU A 41 4.16 6.11 5.54
C GLU A 41 3.34 6.04 6.83
N LEU A 42 2.32 6.89 6.96
CA LEU A 42 1.42 6.88 8.12
C LEU A 42 0.68 5.55 8.24
N LEU A 43 0.14 5.05 7.13
CA LEU A 43 -0.59 3.78 7.10
C LEU A 43 0.32 2.58 7.34
N THR A 44 1.55 2.63 6.84
CA THR A 44 2.55 1.58 7.09
C THR A 44 2.86 1.50 8.58
N LYS A 45 3.09 2.64 9.24
CA LYS A 45 3.31 2.69 10.69
C LYS A 45 2.09 2.25 11.50
N GLN A 46 0.88 2.65 11.08
CA GLN A 46 -0.35 2.18 11.73
C GLN A 46 -0.51 0.66 11.61
N PHE A 47 -0.32 0.12 10.41
CA PHE A 47 -0.37 -1.32 10.17
C PHE A 47 0.67 -2.08 10.99
N GLU A 48 1.91 -1.58 11.06
CA GLU A 48 2.97 -2.19 11.88
C GLU A 48 2.59 -2.22 13.37
N ASN A 49 2.06 -1.12 13.89
CA ASN A 49 1.60 -1.05 15.28
C ASN A 49 0.44 -2.02 15.54
N GLU A 50 -0.54 -2.10 14.64
CA GLU A 50 -1.64 -3.06 14.73
C GLU A 50 -1.13 -4.49 14.69
N LEU A 51 -0.21 -4.82 13.77
CA LEU A 51 0.39 -6.15 13.67
C LEU A 51 1.14 -6.52 14.96
N ASN A 52 1.95 -5.60 15.49
CA ASN A 52 2.69 -5.79 16.73
C ASN A 52 1.77 -5.98 17.95
N SER A 53 0.56 -5.42 17.92
CA SER A 53 -0.41 -5.61 18.99
C SER A 53 -1.09 -6.99 18.97
N CYS A 54 -1.14 -7.66 17.82
CA CYS A 54 -1.88 -8.92 17.65
C CYS A 54 -1.03 -10.14 17.29
N LEU A 55 0.25 -9.95 16.96
CA LEU A 55 1.18 -11.01 16.61
C LEU A 55 2.50 -10.86 17.36
N ASP A 56 2.88 -11.88 18.13
CA ASP A 56 4.10 -11.89 18.93
C ASP A 56 5.36 -11.63 18.07
N SER A 57 6.25 -10.76 18.54
CA SER A 57 7.45 -10.34 17.81
C SER A 57 8.42 -11.49 17.52
N ASN A 58 8.46 -12.54 18.35
CA ASN A 58 9.27 -13.72 18.08
C ASN A 58 8.72 -14.51 16.89
N ILE A 59 7.40 -14.60 16.76
CA ILE A 59 6.76 -15.24 15.60
C ILE A 59 7.02 -14.40 14.35
N GLN A 60 6.86 -13.09 14.43
CA GLN A 60 7.14 -12.20 13.31
C GLN A 60 8.57 -12.36 12.79
N SER A 61 9.54 -12.39 13.72
CA SER A 61 10.96 -12.60 13.43
C SER A 61 11.24 -14.00 12.86
N SER A 62 10.63 -15.04 13.43
CA SER A 62 10.81 -16.43 12.99
C SER A 62 10.27 -16.67 11.59
N LEU A 63 9.19 -15.97 11.22
CA LEU A 63 8.61 -16.02 9.89
C LEU A 63 9.31 -15.08 8.90
N ASN A 64 10.25 -14.24 9.36
CA ASN A 64 10.89 -13.21 8.54
C ASN A 64 9.85 -12.32 7.83
N LEU A 65 8.84 -11.86 8.58
CA LEU A 65 7.78 -11.00 8.07
C LEU A 65 8.37 -9.70 7.52
N LYS A 66 7.98 -9.36 6.30
CA LYS A 66 8.35 -8.11 5.65
C LYS A 66 7.09 -7.34 5.36
N ILE A 67 6.99 -6.13 5.92
CA ILE A 67 5.92 -5.20 5.53
C ILE A 67 6.27 -4.70 4.13
N LEU A 68 5.44 -5.04 3.16
CA LEU A 68 5.63 -4.61 1.79
C LEU A 68 4.86 -3.31 1.58
N PRO A 69 5.52 -2.27 1.01
CA PRO A 69 4.79 -1.11 0.55
C PRO A 69 3.80 -1.53 -0.55
N PRO A 70 2.70 -0.77 -0.72
CA PRO A 70 1.74 -0.99 -1.79
C PRO A 70 2.44 -1.13 -3.16
N LYS A 71 2.16 -2.20 -3.93
CA LYS A 71 2.63 -2.33 -5.32
C LYS A 71 1.98 -1.30 -6.24
N GLU A 72 0.76 -0.91 -5.93
CA GLU A 72 0.05 0.24 -6.51
C GLU A 72 -0.19 1.22 -5.38
N ILE A 73 0.11 2.51 -5.59
CA ILE A 73 -0.09 3.59 -4.61
C ILE A 73 -1.58 3.71 -4.32
N SER A 74 -2.03 2.87 -3.40
CA SER A 74 -3.36 2.86 -2.83
C SER A 74 -3.14 2.71 -1.34
N VAL A 75 -3.75 3.64 -0.61
CA VAL A 75 -3.79 3.69 0.85
C VAL A 75 -4.38 2.42 1.49
N PHE A 76 -4.85 1.45 0.69
CA PHE A 76 -5.44 0.18 1.16
C PHE A 76 -4.55 -1.06 0.94
N SER A 77 -3.31 -0.91 0.45
CA SER A 77 -2.50 -2.06 0.01
C SER A 77 -1.31 -2.40 0.93
N VAL A 78 -1.21 -1.82 2.12
CA VAL A 78 -0.18 -2.21 3.09
C VAL A 78 -0.46 -3.64 3.57
N CYS A 79 0.54 -4.51 3.43
CA CYS A 79 0.45 -5.90 3.85
C CYS A 79 1.80 -6.38 4.40
N ALA A 80 1.77 -7.44 5.20
CA ALA A 80 2.96 -8.20 5.56
C ALA A 80 3.06 -9.46 4.71
N TYR A 81 4.27 -9.79 4.29
CA TYR A 81 4.59 -10.94 3.47
C TYR A 81 5.61 -11.83 4.16
N PHE A 82 5.48 -13.14 3.98
CA PHE A 82 6.52 -14.11 4.30
C PHE A 82 6.37 -15.39 3.48
N GLU A 83 7.38 -16.25 3.54
CA GLU A 83 7.38 -17.55 2.85
C GLU A 83 7.54 -18.69 3.85
N PHE A 84 6.76 -19.75 3.66
CA PHE A 84 6.91 -21.00 4.38
C PHE A 84 6.91 -22.18 3.41
N LYS A 85 8.02 -22.94 3.38
CA LYS A 85 8.23 -24.05 2.43
C LYS A 85 7.97 -23.69 0.96
N GLY A 86 8.35 -22.49 0.54
CA GLY A 86 8.13 -22.00 -0.84
C GLY A 86 6.70 -21.57 -1.15
N VAL A 87 5.80 -21.58 -0.16
CA VAL A 87 4.45 -21.02 -0.27
C VAL A 87 4.47 -19.60 0.30
N GLY A 88 4.05 -18.63 -0.52
CA GLY A 88 3.93 -17.23 -0.12
C GLY A 88 2.64 -16.99 0.68
N PHE A 89 2.79 -16.29 1.80
CA PHE A 89 1.70 -15.84 2.66
C PHE A 89 1.63 -14.32 2.69
N TYR A 90 0.42 -13.80 2.68
CA TYR A 90 0.13 -12.38 2.86
C TYR A 90 -0.80 -12.19 4.06
N LEU A 91 -0.44 -11.26 4.94
CA LEU A 91 -1.27 -10.75 6.01
C LEU A 91 -1.72 -9.35 5.63
N ARG A 92 -3.02 -9.11 5.58
CA ARG A 92 -3.57 -7.79 5.28
C ARG A 92 -4.71 -7.44 6.22
N ARG A 93 -4.92 -6.14 6.39
CA ARG A 93 -6.00 -5.61 7.21
C ARG A 93 -7.23 -5.36 6.34
N HIS A 94 -8.35 -6.02 6.64
CA HIS A 94 -9.59 -5.84 5.90
C HIS A 94 -10.35 -4.57 6.37
N PRO A 95 -11.01 -3.83 5.47
CA PRO A 95 -11.79 -2.63 5.82
C PRO A 95 -12.86 -2.85 6.90
N GLN A 96 -13.39 -4.07 7.04
CA GLN A 96 -14.40 -4.43 8.05
C GLN A 96 -13.82 -4.83 9.42
N ASN A 97 -12.63 -4.34 9.76
CA ASN A 97 -12.05 -4.55 11.09
C ASN A 97 -11.60 -5.98 11.46
N TYR A 98 -11.19 -6.79 10.47
CA TYR A 98 -10.51 -8.07 10.68
C TYR A 98 -9.21 -8.21 9.85
N TRP A 99 -8.48 -9.29 10.07
CA TRP A 99 -7.23 -9.66 9.38
C TRP A 99 -7.47 -10.79 8.39
N GLU A 100 -6.73 -10.77 7.28
CA GLU A 100 -6.80 -11.81 6.27
C GLU A 100 -5.43 -12.46 6.10
N ILE A 101 -5.41 -13.79 6.19
CA ILE A 101 -4.27 -14.64 5.90
C ILE A 101 -4.52 -15.24 4.51
N SER A 102 -3.68 -14.90 3.54
CA SER A 102 -3.85 -15.32 2.14
C SER A 102 -2.67 -16.15 1.66
N TYR A 103 -2.95 -17.31 1.06
CA TYR A 103 -1.98 -18.16 0.34
C TYR A 103 -2.69 -18.94 -0.76
N GLN A 104 -2.08 -19.10 -1.95
CA GLN A 104 -2.64 -19.89 -3.07
C GLN A 104 -4.13 -19.57 -3.37
N GLU A 105 -4.48 -18.28 -3.43
CA GLU A 105 -5.86 -17.78 -3.62
C GLU A 105 -6.86 -18.10 -2.49
N GLN A 106 -6.44 -18.83 -1.46
CA GLN A 106 -7.24 -19.06 -0.26
C GLN A 106 -7.07 -17.89 0.70
N VAL A 107 -8.19 -17.28 1.09
CA VAL A 107 -8.24 -16.21 2.08
C VAL A 107 -8.92 -16.73 3.33
N THR A 108 -8.22 -16.68 4.46
CA THR A 108 -8.74 -17.06 5.77
C THR A 108 -8.87 -15.81 6.64
N PRO A 109 -10.09 -15.44 7.08
CA PRO A 109 -10.28 -14.32 7.98
C PRO A 109 -9.89 -14.69 9.41
N ALA A 110 -9.39 -13.71 10.17
CA ALA A 110 -9.11 -13.80 11.60
C ALA A 110 -9.41 -12.46 12.26
N SER A 111 -10.03 -12.45 13.45
CA SER A 111 -10.02 -11.23 14.27
C SER A 111 -8.65 -11.01 14.90
N ALA A 112 -8.38 -9.79 15.38
CA ALA A 112 -7.09 -9.43 15.96
C ALA A 112 -6.67 -10.40 17.09
N ASP A 113 -7.58 -10.70 18.02
CA ASP A 113 -7.31 -11.57 19.18
C ASP A 113 -6.95 -13.02 18.79
N PHE A 114 -7.36 -13.46 17.60
CA PHE A 114 -7.15 -14.83 17.12
C PHE A 114 -6.16 -14.92 15.97
N LEU A 115 -5.58 -13.81 15.51
CA LEU A 115 -4.70 -13.78 14.35
C LEU A 115 -3.55 -14.78 14.49
N GLN A 116 -2.83 -14.73 15.61
CA GLN A 116 -1.71 -15.63 15.86
C GLN A 116 -2.11 -17.11 15.83
N LYS A 117 -3.22 -17.45 16.48
CA LYS A 117 -3.71 -18.84 16.51
C LYS A 117 -4.13 -19.31 15.11
N GLN A 118 -4.82 -18.46 14.35
CA GLN A 118 -5.24 -18.79 12.98
C GLN A 118 -4.03 -18.94 12.06
N LEU A 119 -3.06 -18.03 12.14
CA LEU A 119 -1.82 -18.08 11.38
C LEU A 119 -1.07 -19.39 11.60
N LEU A 120 -0.87 -19.77 12.86
CA LEU A 120 -0.22 -21.05 13.20
C LEU A 120 -1.02 -22.26 12.71
N SER A 121 -2.36 -22.17 12.71
CA SER A 121 -3.21 -23.22 12.16
C SER A 121 -3.03 -23.38 10.64
N GLU A 122 -3.07 -22.28 9.88
CA GLU A 122 -2.85 -22.30 8.42
C GLU A 122 -1.44 -22.82 8.07
N LEU A 123 -0.42 -22.39 8.81
CA LEU A 123 0.94 -22.91 8.64
C LEU A 123 1.03 -24.40 8.96
N GLY A 124 0.30 -24.87 9.99
CA GLY A 124 0.18 -26.29 10.32
C GLY A 124 -0.46 -27.10 9.20
N LYS A 125 -1.51 -26.59 8.54
CA LYS A 125 -2.15 -27.24 7.39
C LYS A 125 -1.16 -27.38 6.23
N VAL A 126 -0.48 -26.30 5.84
CA VAL A 126 0.52 -26.32 4.76
C VAL A 126 1.70 -27.23 5.10
N LYS A 127 2.15 -27.21 6.36
CA LYS A 127 3.22 -28.10 6.84
C LYS A 127 2.87 -29.57 6.65
N ASN A 128 1.62 -29.96 6.93
CA ASN A 128 1.16 -31.35 6.86
C ASN A 128 0.74 -31.77 5.45
N ALA A 129 0.24 -30.84 4.63
CA ALA A 129 -0.12 -31.11 3.23
C ALA A 129 1.12 -31.42 2.37
N SER A 130 2.29 -30.91 2.75
CA SER A 130 3.58 -31.18 2.08
C SER A 130 4.28 -32.45 2.56
N VAL A 131 3.60 -33.35 3.28
CA VAL A 131 4.12 -34.63 3.81
C VAL A 131 3.51 -35.84 3.06
N ILE A 132 2.96 -35.64 1.87
CA ILE A 132 2.42 -36.71 1.01
C ILE A 132 3.28 -36.83 -0.25
#